data_AF-A0A7S1U7T1-F1
#
_entry.id   AF-A0A7S1U7T1-F1
#
_cell.length_a   1.000
_cell.length_b   1.000
_cell.length_c   1.000
_cell.angle_alpha   90.00
_cell.angle_beta   90.00
_cell.angle_gamma   90.00
#
_symmetry.space_group_name_H-M   'P 1'
#
loop_
_entity.id
_entity.type
_entity.pdbx_description
1 polymer ?
#
loop_
_entity_poly.entity_id
_entity_poly.type
_entity_poly.pdbx_seq_one_letter_code
_entity_poly.pdbx_strand_id
1 'polypeptide(L)'
;MEGLTGTPMPPYAATGPRQYVRPFVITVNGTHNATVYEWCTSVKGQPTRGKVVDGLYGRADEHVFIPQPRRQAPGWDGCRDRIDNRSDLPAELQWVAPNHRSTHKAIFSKDFNMIIVYGGLGTNVTIDKSLSEPFPAEALSDMWQFGLNDCLGNCSNHGDCSLGFCTCHPGYYGSDCSNTSCPGDFCWYDDFTRQQHCRHCCHAGFDHDANADNFDIDYVQEKKTCSAEDPGIMNGICDGFGQCQCAPPFIGDDCSIKDCPNRCSYNGWCSVEFPVSRCICNPGYYGEYCQFMECLNNCSWPNGVCDIDTGLCDCRMTYNPYNRTLERLEYGGEDCSYIPAYAAAPALRHDRLLAIVLGLLVLAVSSLFAYDERTR
;
A
#
# COMPACT_ATOMS: atom_id res chain seq x y z
N MET A 1 11.46 14.50 -55.79
CA MET A 1 10.69 15.31 -54.83
C MET A 1 9.86 14.34 -54.03
N GLU A 2 10.38 14.02 -52.85
CA GLU A 2 9.75 13.20 -51.83
C GLU A 2 8.59 13.98 -51.18
N GLY A 3 7.64 13.24 -50.57
CA GLY A 3 6.77 13.81 -49.55
C GLY A 3 5.27 13.85 -49.86
N LEU A 4 4.67 12.72 -50.27
CA LEU A 4 3.24 12.48 -50.06
C LEU A 4 3.05 11.07 -49.50
N THR A 5 3.14 10.95 -48.17
CA THR A 5 2.65 9.79 -47.43
C THR A 5 1.95 10.27 -46.16
N GLY A 6 0.79 10.91 -46.35
CA GLY A 6 -0.25 10.89 -45.34
C GLY A 6 -1.10 9.65 -45.59
N THR A 7 -0.68 8.49 -45.09
CA THR A 7 -1.58 7.34 -44.99
C THR A 7 -2.68 7.68 -43.97
N PRO A 8 -3.96 7.40 -44.25
CA PRO A 8 -4.95 7.32 -43.19
C PRO A 8 -4.43 6.27 -42.19
N MET A 9 -4.49 6.54 -40.88
CA MET A 9 -4.27 5.49 -39.88
C MET A 9 -5.61 4.84 -39.54
N PRO A 10 -5.95 3.69 -40.14
CA PRO A 10 -6.53 2.60 -39.40
C PRO A 10 -5.40 1.68 -38.93
N PRO A 11 -5.23 1.47 -37.62
CA PRO A 11 -4.57 0.27 -37.14
C PRO A 11 -5.58 -0.55 -36.34
N TYR A 12 -5.89 -1.70 -36.93
CA TYR A 12 -6.04 -3.01 -36.29
C TYR A 12 -6.58 -3.01 -34.86
N ALA A 13 -7.82 -3.48 -34.76
CA ALA A 13 -8.40 -4.05 -33.57
C ALA A 13 -7.39 -4.94 -32.84
N ALA A 14 -6.86 -4.40 -31.76
CA ALA A 14 -6.26 -5.14 -30.68
C ALA A 14 -7.07 -4.68 -29.46
N THR A 15 -8.16 -5.40 -29.16
CA THR A 15 -9.13 -5.10 -28.11
C THR A 15 -8.90 -5.94 -26.85
N GLY A 16 -7.65 -6.36 -26.62
CA GLY A 16 -7.29 -7.16 -25.46
C GLY A 16 -6.85 -6.27 -24.29
N PRO A 17 -7.27 -6.52 -23.03
CA PRO A 17 -6.94 -5.67 -21.88
C PRO A 17 -5.45 -5.65 -21.48
N ARG A 18 -4.55 -6.30 -22.23
CA ARG A 18 -3.14 -6.59 -21.84
C ARG A 18 -2.16 -6.71 -23.02
N GLN A 19 -2.27 -5.85 -24.02
CA GLN A 19 -1.56 -6.02 -25.31
C GLN A 19 -0.17 -5.37 -25.44
N TYR A 20 0.34 -4.67 -24.43
CA TYR A 20 1.54 -3.86 -24.59
C TYR A 20 2.55 -4.14 -23.48
N VAL A 21 3.32 -5.19 -23.72
CA VAL A 21 4.39 -5.68 -22.85
C VAL A 21 5.67 -5.70 -23.66
N ARG A 22 6.71 -4.97 -23.21
CA ARG A 22 8.06 -5.06 -23.79
C ARG A 22 8.68 -6.39 -23.36
N PRO A 23 9.03 -7.30 -24.28
CA PRO A 23 9.80 -8.48 -23.93
C PRO A 23 11.27 -8.09 -23.76
N PHE A 24 11.87 -8.44 -22.64
CA PHE A 24 13.33 -8.42 -22.49
C PHE A 24 13.80 -9.74 -21.92
N VAL A 25 14.97 -10.17 -22.38
CA VAL A 25 15.53 -11.47 -22.04
C VAL A 25 16.43 -11.30 -20.83
N ILE A 26 16.03 -11.87 -19.71
CA ILE A 26 16.90 -11.98 -18.53
C ILE A 26 17.62 -13.32 -18.55
N THR A 27 18.85 -13.34 -18.07
CA THR A 27 19.63 -14.57 -17.86
C THR A 27 19.46 -15.01 -16.41
N VAL A 28 18.78 -16.14 -16.18
CA VAL A 28 18.62 -16.74 -14.85
C VAL A 28 19.77 -17.71 -14.63
N ASN A 29 20.59 -17.47 -13.60
CA ASN A 29 21.75 -18.29 -13.21
C ASN A 29 22.82 -18.49 -14.33
N GLY A 30 22.85 -17.62 -15.35
CA GLY A 30 23.86 -17.63 -16.40
C GLY A 30 23.76 -18.76 -17.44
N THR A 31 22.82 -19.70 -17.28
CA THR A 31 22.64 -20.84 -18.20
C THR A 31 21.31 -20.82 -18.94
N HIS A 32 20.31 -20.07 -18.46
CA HIS A 32 18.98 -20.02 -19.04
C HIS A 32 18.53 -18.59 -19.33
N ASN A 33 18.00 -18.39 -20.54
CA ASN A 33 17.35 -17.15 -20.94
C ASN A 33 15.85 -17.26 -20.65
N ALA A 34 15.31 -16.34 -19.86
CA ALA A 34 13.89 -16.18 -19.65
C ALA A 34 13.43 -14.87 -20.28
N THR A 35 12.41 -14.93 -21.13
CA THR A 35 11.76 -13.74 -21.66
C THR A 35 10.77 -13.23 -20.63
N VAL A 36 11.03 -12.05 -20.06
CA VAL A 36 10.13 -11.36 -19.15
C VAL A 36 9.44 -10.25 -19.91
N TYR A 37 8.17 -10.07 -19.60
CA TYR A 37 7.31 -9.08 -20.22
C TYR A 37 7.07 -7.96 -19.21
N GLU A 38 7.41 -6.73 -19.57
CA GLU A 38 7.13 -5.54 -18.74
C GLU A 38 6.19 -4.57 -19.43
N TRP A 39 5.22 -4.07 -18.69
CA TRP A 39 4.24 -3.11 -19.19
C TRP A 39 4.91 -1.76 -19.45
N CYS A 40 4.51 -1.07 -20.51
CA CYS A 40 4.92 0.32 -20.71
C CYS A 40 4.23 1.21 -19.66
N THR A 41 5.01 1.71 -18.70
CA THR A 41 4.55 2.56 -17.59
C THR A 41 5.23 3.94 -17.65
N SER A 42 4.87 4.74 -18.64
CA SER A 42 5.42 6.10 -18.83
C SER A 42 4.84 7.14 -17.86
N VAL A 43 3.90 6.75 -17.00
CA VAL A 43 3.21 7.65 -16.05
C VAL A 43 3.11 6.95 -14.71
N LYS A 44 3.37 7.69 -13.62
CA LYS A 44 3.06 7.23 -12.26
C LYS A 44 1.70 7.77 -11.80
N GLY A 45 0.96 6.94 -11.07
CA GLY A 45 -0.26 7.28 -10.36
C GLY A 45 0.11 7.56 -8.91
N GLN A 46 -0.61 8.48 -8.27
CA GLN A 46 -0.34 8.87 -6.88
C GLN A 46 -1.59 8.63 -6.03
N PRO A 47 -1.79 7.42 -5.48
CA PRO A 47 -2.92 7.12 -4.61
C PRO A 47 -3.03 8.06 -3.41
N THR A 48 -1.88 8.48 -2.85
CA THR A 48 -1.81 9.39 -1.68
C THR A 48 -2.06 10.86 -2.04
N ARG A 49 -2.53 11.18 -3.24
CA ARG A 49 -2.74 12.58 -3.66
C ARG A 49 -3.81 13.24 -2.80
N GLY A 50 -3.48 14.38 -2.20
CA GLY A 50 -4.39 15.11 -1.30
C GLY A 50 -4.60 14.43 0.05
N LYS A 51 -3.77 13.45 0.42
CA LYS A 51 -3.79 12.77 1.73
C LYS A 51 -2.56 13.16 2.55
N VAL A 52 -2.68 13.05 3.88
CA VAL A 52 -1.56 13.22 4.82
C VAL A 52 -0.61 12.02 4.69
N VAL A 53 0.70 12.28 4.72
CA VAL A 53 1.78 11.28 4.62
C VAL A 53 2.80 11.51 5.73
N ASP A 54 2.47 11.08 6.94
CA ASP A 54 3.26 11.31 8.15
C ASP A 54 3.88 10.05 8.75
N GLY A 55 3.68 8.88 8.13
CA GLY A 55 4.15 7.60 8.66
C GLY A 55 3.35 7.05 9.84
N LEU A 56 2.36 7.81 10.32
CA LEU A 56 1.60 7.46 11.52
C LEU A 56 0.34 6.69 11.14
N TYR A 57 -0.12 5.81 12.04
CA TYR A 57 -1.37 5.06 11.89
C TYR A 57 -1.49 4.26 10.58
N GLY A 58 -0.35 3.77 10.06
CA GLY A 58 -0.28 3.00 8.82
C GLY A 58 -0.29 3.84 7.53
N ARG A 59 -0.27 5.17 7.64
CA ARG A 59 -0.04 6.05 6.49
C ARG A 59 1.40 5.95 6.00
N ALA A 60 1.60 6.29 4.73
CA ALA A 60 2.94 6.35 4.17
C ALA A 60 3.74 7.54 4.77
N ASP A 61 5.06 7.38 4.90
CA ASP A 61 5.98 8.46 5.32
C ASP A 61 6.15 9.54 4.24
N GLU A 62 5.91 9.16 2.98
CA GLU A 62 6.04 10.01 1.81
C GLU A 62 4.95 9.68 0.78
N HIS A 63 4.82 10.52 -0.24
CA HIS A 63 3.86 10.27 -1.32
C HIS A 63 4.22 9.00 -2.09
N VAL A 64 3.24 8.11 -2.22
CA VAL A 64 3.41 6.83 -2.93
C VAL A 64 3.09 7.03 -4.40
N PHE A 65 4.02 6.59 -5.26
CA PHE A 65 3.87 6.63 -6.71
C PHE A 65 3.92 5.22 -7.30
N ILE A 66 2.84 4.83 -7.97
CA ILE A 66 2.68 3.50 -8.57
C ILE A 66 2.73 3.64 -10.10
N PRO A 67 3.59 2.90 -10.81
CA PRO A 67 3.60 2.89 -12.27
C PRO A 67 2.22 2.51 -12.84
N GLN A 68 1.65 3.33 -13.73
CA GLN A 68 0.35 3.08 -14.33
C GLN A 68 0.48 2.51 -15.74
N PRO A 69 -0.25 1.43 -16.07
CA PRO A 69 -0.43 1.04 -17.45
C PRO A 69 -1.23 2.11 -18.20
N ARG A 70 -0.87 2.37 -19.46
CA ARG A 70 -1.61 3.30 -20.34
C ARG A 70 -2.15 2.57 -21.55
N ARG A 71 -3.35 2.95 -21.98
CA ARG A 71 -3.89 2.61 -23.29
C ARG A 71 -3.29 3.55 -24.34
N GLN A 72 -2.97 3.03 -25.52
CA GLN A 72 -2.55 3.86 -26.64
C GLN A 72 -3.74 4.70 -27.12
N ALA A 73 -3.58 6.01 -27.22
CA ALA A 73 -4.56 6.90 -27.85
C ALA A 73 -4.09 7.25 -29.29
N PRO A 74 -5.00 7.51 -30.24
CA PRO A 74 -4.63 7.87 -31.60
C PRO A 74 -3.68 9.08 -31.64
N GLY A 75 -2.56 8.97 -32.37
CA GLY A 75 -1.52 10.01 -32.44
C GLY A 75 -0.47 9.99 -31.33
N TRP A 76 -0.50 8.97 -30.45
CA TRP A 76 0.41 8.83 -29.32
C TRP A 76 0.93 7.38 -29.24
N ASP A 77 2.20 7.19 -28.88
CA ASP A 77 2.85 5.86 -28.79
C ASP A 77 2.96 5.35 -27.35
N GLY A 78 2.32 6.00 -26.38
CA GLY A 78 2.21 5.47 -25.02
C GLY A 78 3.43 5.63 -24.12
N CYS A 79 4.60 6.02 -24.66
CA CYS A 79 5.87 5.62 -24.06
C CYS A 79 6.96 6.70 -24.03
N ARG A 80 6.63 8.00 -24.03
CA ARG A 80 7.67 9.05 -24.04
C ARG A 80 7.80 9.76 -22.69
N ASP A 81 8.95 9.58 -22.04
CA ASP A 81 9.37 10.37 -20.88
C ASP A 81 9.60 11.83 -21.28
N ARG A 82 9.28 12.79 -20.38
CA ARG A 82 9.53 14.22 -20.61
C ARG A 82 10.97 14.61 -20.30
N ILE A 83 11.50 15.56 -21.11
CA ILE A 83 12.80 16.23 -20.94
C ILE A 83 12.59 17.75 -20.66
N ASP A 84 11.36 18.21 -20.42
CA ASP A 84 11.01 19.64 -20.48
C ASP A 84 11.14 20.43 -19.15
N ASN A 85 11.71 19.81 -18.11
CA ASN A 85 12.23 20.48 -16.91
C ASN A 85 11.26 21.42 -16.17
N ARG A 86 9.94 21.24 -16.27
CA ARG A 86 8.95 22.06 -15.56
C ARG A 86 8.92 21.72 -14.07
N SER A 87 8.79 22.74 -13.21
CA SER A 87 8.86 22.61 -11.75
C SER A 87 7.51 22.55 -11.02
N ASP A 88 6.38 22.66 -11.72
CA ASP A 88 5.02 22.77 -11.13
C ASP A 88 4.38 21.42 -10.77
N LEU A 89 4.92 20.31 -11.26
CA LEU A 89 4.53 18.94 -10.90
C LEU A 89 5.79 18.08 -10.76
N PRO A 90 5.81 17.03 -9.91
CA PRO A 90 6.88 16.05 -9.92
C PRO A 90 7.11 15.56 -11.36
N ALA A 91 8.36 15.53 -11.82
CA ALA A 91 8.72 15.13 -13.20
C ALA A 91 8.09 13.78 -13.60
N GLU A 92 7.90 12.91 -12.62
CA GLU A 92 7.33 11.56 -12.69
C GLU A 92 5.82 11.52 -12.99
N LEU A 93 5.13 12.65 -12.86
CA LEU A 93 3.70 12.81 -13.14
C LEU A 93 3.43 13.58 -14.45
N GLN A 94 4.45 14.00 -15.20
CA GLN A 94 4.27 14.89 -16.36
C GLN A 94 4.14 14.12 -17.68
N TRP A 95 3.12 14.40 -18.50
CA TRP A 95 2.95 13.87 -19.87
C TRP A 95 3.06 14.98 -20.91
N VAL A 96 3.78 14.83 -22.03
CA VAL A 96 3.81 15.86 -23.11
C VAL A 96 2.41 16.02 -23.71
N ALA A 97 1.70 17.09 -23.35
CA ALA A 97 0.55 17.52 -24.13
C ALA A 97 1.08 18.17 -25.42
N PRO A 98 0.43 17.96 -26.59
CA PRO A 98 0.79 18.71 -27.79
C PRO A 98 0.72 20.21 -27.50
N ASN A 99 1.64 20.98 -28.10
CA ASN A 99 1.72 22.41 -27.86
C ASN A 99 0.38 23.08 -28.15
N HIS A 100 -0.07 23.95 -27.23
CA HIS A 100 -1.29 24.71 -27.42
C HIS A 100 -1.15 25.57 -28.68
N ARG A 101 -2.16 25.47 -29.56
CA ARG A 101 -2.25 26.30 -30.75
C ARG A 101 -3.24 27.44 -30.53
N SER A 102 -2.92 28.61 -31.06
CA SER A 102 -3.83 29.74 -31.16
C SER A 102 -4.13 30.07 -32.62
N THR A 103 -5.09 30.98 -32.85
CA THR A 103 -5.37 31.60 -34.16
C THR A 103 -5.71 30.65 -35.33
N HIS A 104 -6.16 29.42 -35.04
CA HIS A 104 -6.67 28.49 -36.05
C HIS A 104 -7.92 29.04 -36.75
N LYS A 105 -8.14 28.63 -38.00
CA LYS A 105 -9.39 28.86 -38.73
C LYS A 105 -10.16 27.55 -38.84
N ALA A 106 -11.48 27.63 -38.73
CA ALA A 106 -12.36 26.48 -38.87
C ALA A 106 -13.42 26.76 -39.94
N ILE A 107 -13.69 25.76 -40.78
CA ILE A 107 -14.78 25.78 -41.76
C ILE A 107 -15.66 24.57 -41.48
N PHE A 108 -16.97 24.79 -41.39
CA PHE A 108 -17.95 23.72 -41.30
C PHE A 108 -18.46 23.37 -42.71
N SER A 109 -18.37 22.10 -43.08
CA SER A 109 -18.96 21.56 -44.29
C SER A 109 -20.24 20.80 -43.96
N LYS A 110 -21.37 21.33 -44.42
CA LYS A 110 -22.70 20.74 -44.18
C LYS A 110 -22.88 19.41 -44.90
N ASP A 111 -22.39 19.30 -46.13
CA ASP A 111 -22.57 18.12 -46.98
C ASP A 111 -21.86 16.88 -46.41
N PHE A 112 -20.72 17.10 -45.75
CA PHE A 112 -19.93 16.04 -45.12
C PHE A 112 -20.09 16.00 -43.59
N ASN A 113 -20.93 16.88 -43.03
CA ASN A 113 -21.13 17.05 -41.59
C ASN A 113 -19.80 17.07 -40.80
N MET A 114 -18.85 17.89 -41.24
CA MET A 114 -17.48 17.89 -40.72
C MET A 114 -16.95 19.30 -40.50
N ILE A 115 -16.06 19.45 -39.53
CA ILE A 115 -15.30 20.67 -39.27
C ILE A 115 -13.87 20.46 -39.75
N ILE A 116 -13.40 21.36 -40.60
CA ILE A 116 -12.00 21.39 -41.03
C ILE A 116 -11.32 22.54 -40.29
N VAL A 117 -10.35 22.22 -39.45
CA VAL A 117 -9.53 23.20 -38.73
C VAL A 117 -8.17 23.26 -39.40
N TYR A 118 -7.71 24.43 -39.83
CA TYR A 118 -6.44 24.57 -40.51
C TYR A 118 -5.71 25.83 -40.05
N GLY A 119 -4.38 25.79 -40.22
CA GLY A 119 -3.51 26.89 -39.85
C GLY A 119 -3.45 27.13 -38.34
N GLY A 120 -2.87 28.27 -37.97
CA GLY A 120 -2.72 28.71 -36.58
C GLY A 120 -1.26 28.83 -36.18
N LEU A 121 -1.04 29.48 -35.05
CA LEU A 121 0.27 29.75 -34.48
C LEU A 121 0.51 28.81 -33.30
N GLY A 122 1.60 28.05 -33.37
CA GLY A 122 2.07 27.17 -32.31
C GLY A 122 3.55 27.41 -32.01
N THR A 123 4.03 26.86 -30.90
CA THR A 123 5.46 26.80 -30.58
C THR A 123 5.96 25.38 -30.85
N ASN A 124 7.24 25.21 -31.18
CA ASN A 124 7.86 23.88 -31.32
C ASN A 124 8.50 23.39 -30.00
N VAL A 125 8.56 24.24 -28.96
CA VAL A 125 9.21 23.94 -27.69
C VAL A 125 8.24 24.26 -26.53
N THR A 126 8.10 23.30 -25.61
CA THR A 126 7.47 23.49 -24.30
C THR A 126 8.49 24.12 -23.35
N ILE A 127 8.61 25.45 -23.34
CA ILE A 127 9.44 26.15 -22.35
C ILE A 127 8.51 26.69 -21.26
N ASP A 128 8.98 26.70 -20.01
CA ASP A 128 8.28 27.35 -18.90
C ASP A 128 7.76 28.72 -19.31
N LYS A 129 6.51 29.01 -18.96
CA LYS A 129 5.84 30.28 -19.25
C LYS A 129 6.60 31.43 -18.58
N SER A 130 7.58 31.98 -19.28
CA SER A 130 8.20 33.25 -18.91
C SER A 130 7.31 34.39 -19.41
N LEU A 131 6.92 35.28 -18.49
CA LEU A 131 6.20 36.51 -18.82
C LEU A 131 7.11 37.59 -19.43
N SER A 132 8.43 37.38 -19.45
CA SER A 132 9.40 38.42 -19.80
C SER A 132 9.91 38.37 -21.24
N GLU A 133 9.73 37.25 -21.96
CA GLU A 133 10.22 37.10 -23.34
C GLU A 133 9.14 36.49 -24.26
N PRO A 134 8.75 37.17 -25.35
CA PRO A 134 7.88 36.59 -26.36
C PRO A 134 8.63 35.53 -27.18
N PHE A 135 8.09 34.31 -27.23
CA PHE A 135 8.68 33.20 -27.98
C PHE A 135 8.37 33.30 -29.48
N PRO A 136 9.27 32.84 -30.38
CA PRO A 136 8.98 32.77 -31.80
C PRO A 136 7.84 31.76 -32.04
N ALA A 137 6.71 32.27 -32.53
CA ALA A 137 5.59 31.45 -32.96
C ALA A 137 5.78 31.06 -34.43
N GLU A 138 5.56 29.79 -34.76
CA GLU A 138 5.57 29.31 -36.13
C GLU A 138 4.15 29.10 -36.64
N ALA A 139 3.93 29.47 -37.91
CA ALA A 139 2.69 29.18 -38.62
C ALA A 139 2.72 27.73 -39.09
N LEU A 140 1.93 26.89 -38.43
CA LEU A 140 1.82 25.48 -38.78
C LEU A 140 0.73 25.32 -39.85
N SER A 141 1.06 24.64 -40.96
CA SER A 141 0.21 24.53 -42.16
C SER A 141 -0.52 23.18 -42.28
N ASP A 142 -0.64 22.47 -41.16
CA ASP A 142 -1.43 21.27 -41.01
C ASP A 142 -2.95 21.56 -41.00
N MET A 143 -3.71 20.54 -41.42
CA MET A 143 -5.16 20.55 -41.54
C MET A 143 -5.72 19.35 -40.77
N TRP A 144 -6.69 19.64 -39.91
CA TRP A 144 -7.37 18.69 -39.05
C TRP A 144 -8.80 18.56 -39.54
N GLN A 145 -9.25 17.32 -39.69
CA GLN A 145 -10.60 17.00 -40.12
C GLN A 145 -11.32 16.34 -38.96
N PHE A 146 -12.46 16.90 -38.56
CA PHE A 146 -13.29 16.40 -37.48
C PHE A 146 -14.68 16.10 -38.03
N GLY A 147 -14.98 14.83 -38.25
CA GLY A 147 -16.32 14.39 -38.59
C GLY A 147 -17.22 14.48 -37.37
N LEU A 148 -18.38 15.14 -37.46
CA LEU A 148 -19.34 15.21 -36.34
C LEU A 148 -19.99 13.85 -36.04
N ASN A 149 -19.84 12.87 -36.94
CA ASN A 149 -20.32 11.50 -36.74
C ASN A 149 -19.16 10.52 -36.47
N ASP A 150 -17.90 11.00 -36.49
CA ASP A 150 -16.72 10.18 -36.30
C ASP A 150 -16.21 10.39 -34.87
N CYS A 151 -16.47 9.42 -33.99
CA CYS A 151 -15.97 9.45 -32.62
C CYS A 151 -14.59 8.82 -32.49
N LEU A 152 -13.80 9.34 -31.55
CA LEU A 152 -12.51 8.77 -31.17
C LEU A 152 -12.66 7.27 -30.87
N GLY A 153 -11.87 6.44 -31.55
CA GLY A 153 -11.87 4.99 -31.35
C GLY A 153 -13.22 4.30 -31.59
N ASN A 154 -14.18 4.94 -32.28
CA ASN A 154 -15.57 4.49 -32.35
C ASN A 154 -16.18 4.20 -30.96
N CYS A 155 -15.83 5.03 -29.96
CA CYS A 155 -16.20 4.84 -28.56
C CYS A 155 -15.82 3.46 -28.02
N SER A 156 -14.77 2.83 -28.56
CA SER A 156 -14.34 1.47 -28.24
C SER A 156 -15.45 0.41 -28.36
N ASN A 157 -16.55 0.71 -29.08
CA ASN A 157 -17.81 -0.05 -29.06
C ASN A 157 -18.43 -0.21 -27.64
N HIS A 158 -18.14 0.73 -26.75
CA HIS A 158 -18.60 0.81 -25.37
C HIS A 158 -19.32 2.13 -25.09
N GLY A 159 -19.81 2.81 -26.13
CA GLY A 159 -20.58 4.03 -26.00
C GLY A 159 -21.32 4.40 -27.26
N ASP A 160 -22.26 5.32 -27.10
CA ASP A 160 -23.03 5.92 -28.19
C ASP A 160 -22.31 7.18 -28.70
N CYS A 161 -22.07 7.24 -30.01
CA CYS A 161 -21.41 8.38 -30.64
C CYS A 161 -22.41 9.48 -31.01
N SER A 162 -22.17 10.71 -30.55
CA SER A 162 -22.96 11.87 -30.95
C SER A 162 -22.08 13.13 -31.07
N LEU A 163 -22.13 13.81 -32.21
CA LEU A 163 -21.36 15.06 -32.46
C LEU A 163 -19.85 14.91 -32.24
N GLY A 164 -19.29 13.71 -32.46
CA GLY A 164 -17.88 13.38 -32.22
C GLY A 164 -17.52 13.15 -30.74
N PHE A 165 -18.51 13.14 -29.84
CA PHE A 165 -18.36 12.81 -28.42
C PHE A 165 -18.98 11.45 -28.11
N CYS A 166 -18.31 10.70 -27.24
CA CYS A 166 -18.77 9.39 -26.78
C CYS A 166 -19.55 9.50 -25.47
N THR A 167 -20.76 8.95 -25.46
CA THR A 167 -21.51 8.66 -24.24
C THR A 167 -21.33 7.18 -23.90
N CYS A 168 -20.40 6.89 -23.01
CA CYS A 168 -20.06 5.54 -22.56
C CYS A 168 -21.21 4.85 -21.84
N HIS A 169 -21.34 3.55 -22.13
CA HIS A 169 -22.21 2.63 -21.42
C HIS A 169 -21.73 2.41 -19.97
N PRO A 170 -22.61 1.95 -19.07
CA PRO A 170 -22.24 1.65 -17.68
C PRO A 170 -21.03 0.70 -17.59
N GLY A 171 -20.10 1.00 -16.67
CA GLY A 171 -18.85 0.25 -16.50
C GLY A 171 -17.69 0.72 -17.38
N TYR A 172 -17.91 1.72 -18.24
CA TYR A 172 -16.86 2.30 -19.09
C TYR A 172 -16.80 3.82 -18.92
N TYR A 173 -15.59 4.36 -19.07
CA TYR A 173 -15.38 5.79 -19.00
C TYR A 173 -14.26 6.31 -19.89
N GLY A 174 -14.17 7.64 -19.97
CA GLY A 174 -13.16 8.35 -20.76
C GLY A 174 -13.70 8.83 -22.10
N SER A 175 -12.88 9.57 -22.85
CA SER A 175 -13.30 10.25 -24.09
C SER A 175 -13.66 9.30 -25.24
N ASP A 176 -13.16 8.06 -25.21
CA ASP A 176 -13.38 7.01 -26.20
C ASP A 176 -13.93 5.72 -25.57
N CYS A 177 -14.39 5.78 -24.31
CA CYS A 177 -14.92 4.64 -23.54
C CYS A 177 -14.00 3.41 -23.47
N SER A 178 -12.69 3.62 -23.64
CA SER A 178 -11.72 2.53 -23.57
C SER A 178 -11.40 2.13 -22.12
N ASN A 179 -11.58 3.03 -21.14
CA ASN A 179 -11.31 2.73 -19.75
C ASN A 179 -12.47 1.98 -19.11
N THR A 180 -12.15 1.02 -18.25
CA THR A 180 -13.11 0.25 -17.46
C THR A 180 -13.25 0.86 -16.08
N SER A 181 -14.47 1.15 -15.64
CA SER A 181 -14.77 1.66 -14.32
C SER A 181 -14.24 0.75 -13.22
N CYS A 182 -13.71 1.35 -12.15
CA CYS A 182 -13.31 0.63 -10.96
C CYS A 182 -14.46 0.51 -9.93
N PRO A 183 -14.37 -0.41 -8.96
CA PRO A 183 -15.37 -0.57 -7.91
C PRO A 183 -15.74 0.73 -7.19
N GLY A 184 -17.00 0.85 -6.78
CA GLY A 184 -17.54 2.07 -6.21
C GLY A 184 -17.59 3.23 -7.22
N ASP A 185 -17.78 2.93 -8.51
CA ASP A 185 -17.86 3.96 -9.53
C ASP A 185 -19.17 4.74 -9.47
N PHE A 186 -19.05 6.05 -9.65
CA PHE A 186 -20.16 6.94 -9.90
C PHE A 186 -19.78 7.89 -11.02
N CYS A 187 -20.37 7.68 -12.19
CA CYS A 187 -20.15 8.49 -13.38
C CYS A 187 -21.42 9.25 -13.76
N TRP A 188 -21.27 10.51 -14.13
CA TRP A 188 -22.34 11.33 -14.69
C TRP A 188 -21.83 12.12 -15.89
N TYR A 189 -22.75 12.54 -16.77
CA TYR A 189 -22.43 13.30 -17.97
C TYR A 189 -22.84 14.76 -17.79
N ASP A 190 -21.92 15.67 -18.12
CA ASP A 190 -22.23 17.08 -18.23
C ASP A 190 -22.71 17.41 -19.65
N ASP A 191 -23.98 17.77 -19.78
CA ASP A 191 -24.61 18.11 -21.05
C ASP A 191 -24.00 19.35 -21.73
N PHE A 192 -23.41 20.27 -20.95
CA PHE A 192 -22.81 21.49 -21.47
C PHE A 192 -21.40 21.26 -22.02
N THR A 193 -20.57 20.54 -21.28
CA THR A 193 -19.18 20.27 -21.67
C THR A 193 -19.05 19.00 -22.53
N ARG A 194 -20.10 18.17 -22.59
CA ARG A 194 -20.10 16.84 -23.24
C ARG A 194 -19.00 15.93 -22.69
N GLN A 195 -18.63 16.12 -21.41
CA GLN A 195 -17.63 15.32 -20.71
C GLN A 195 -18.29 14.41 -19.69
N GLN A 196 -17.71 13.23 -19.53
CA GLN A 196 -18.05 12.32 -18.45
C GLN A 196 -17.20 12.63 -17.23
N HIS A 197 -17.86 12.84 -16.09
CA HIS A 197 -17.24 13.00 -14.80
C HIS A 197 -17.44 11.72 -13.98
N CYS A 198 -16.34 11.06 -13.64
CA CYS A 198 -16.37 9.82 -12.87
C CYS A 198 -15.64 9.96 -11.54
N ARG A 199 -16.24 9.41 -10.50
CA ARG A 199 -15.59 9.03 -9.25
C ARG A 199 -15.40 7.52 -9.27
N HIS A 200 -14.27 7.06 -8.75
CA HIS A 200 -13.90 5.65 -8.69
C HIS A 200 -13.28 5.35 -7.34
N CYS A 201 -13.25 4.08 -6.92
CA CYS A 201 -12.67 3.69 -5.64
C CYS A 201 -13.31 4.49 -4.51
N CYS A 202 -14.63 4.65 -4.62
CA CYS A 202 -15.42 5.57 -3.82
C CYS A 202 -16.41 4.78 -3.00
N HIS A 203 -16.52 5.12 -1.72
CA HIS A 203 -17.56 4.63 -0.84
C HIS A 203 -18.21 5.81 -0.10
N ALA A 204 -19.49 5.68 0.23
CA ALA A 204 -20.24 6.68 0.98
C ALA A 204 -20.82 6.08 2.27
N GLY A 205 -21.41 6.93 3.11
CA GLY A 205 -22.16 6.49 4.28
C GLY A 205 -21.48 6.67 5.63
N PHE A 206 -20.40 7.44 5.75
CA PHE A 206 -19.89 7.85 7.07
C PHE A 206 -19.71 9.36 7.11
N ASP A 207 -19.99 9.96 8.26
CA ASP A 207 -19.55 11.32 8.54
C ASP A 207 -18.06 11.26 8.85
N HIS A 208 -17.26 12.00 8.09
CA HIS A 208 -15.82 11.97 8.20
C HIS A 208 -15.35 13.36 8.60
N ASP A 209 -14.63 13.45 9.73
CA ASP A 209 -13.72 14.55 9.93
C ASP A 209 -12.72 14.56 8.76
N ALA A 210 -12.29 15.76 8.33
CA ALA A 210 -11.46 15.99 7.15
C ALA A 210 -10.14 15.18 7.05
N ASN A 211 -9.79 14.42 8.10
CA ASN A 211 -8.61 13.57 8.20
C ASN A 211 -8.90 12.05 8.06
N ALA A 212 -10.16 11.61 7.91
CA ALA A 212 -10.58 10.23 7.60
C ALA A 212 -10.05 9.10 8.52
N ASP A 213 -9.50 9.42 9.69
CA ASP A 213 -8.88 8.44 10.59
C ASP A 213 -9.79 7.90 11.67
N ASN A 214 -10.83 8.65 12.03
CA ASN A 214 -11.78 8.27 13.07
C ASN A 214 -13.14 8.01 12.40
N PHE A 215 -13.60 6.76 12.48
CA PHE A 215 -14.92 6.38 11.97
C PHE A 215 -15.90 6.44 13.14
N ASP A 216 -16.99 7.20 12.99
CA ASP A 216 -18.11 7.07 13.90
C ASP A 216 -18.86 5.76 13.58
N ILE A 217 -18.57 4.73 14.37
CA ILE A 217 -19.06 3.36 14.18
C ILE A 217 -20.56 3.25 14.54
N ASP A 218 -21.15 4.29 15.16
CA ASP A 218 -22.46 4.18 15.81
C ASP A 218 -23.66 4.28 14.84
N TYR A 219 -23.46 4.57 13.54
CA TYR A 219 -24.60 4.88 12.66
C TYR A 219 -24.72 4.16 11.32
N VAL A 220 -23.70 3.49 10.76
CA VAL A 220 -23.85 2.87 9.42
C VAL A 220 -23.18 1.50 9.32
N GLN A 221 -24.01 0.46 9.18
CA GLN A 221 -23.55 -0.93 9.00
C GLN A 221 -23.46 -1.35 7.52
N GLU A 222 -23.94 -0.53 6.59
CA GLU A 222 -24.01 -0.90 5.18
C GLU A 222 -23.18 0.03 4.31
N LYS A 223 -22.33 -0.58 3.48
CA LYS A 223 -21.55 0.10 2.48
C LYS A 223 -22.46 0.72 1.42
N LYS A 224 -22.46 2.05 1.31
CA LYS A 224 -23.22 2.78 0.29
C LYS A 224 -22.34 3.14 -0.90
N THR A 225 -22.91 3.00 -2.09
CA THR A 225 -22.29 3.47 -3.33
C THR A 225 -22.34 5.00 -3.39
N CYS A 226 -21.32 5.63 -3.95
CA CYS A 226 -21.31 7.07 -4.16
C CYS A 226 -22.38 7.50 -5.17
N SER A 227 -22.91 8.71 -4.99
CA SER A 227 -23.88 9.34 -5.88
C SER A 227 -23.62 10.84 -6.04
N ALA A 228 -24.54 11.55 -6.71
CA ALA A 228 -24.50 13.00 -6.79
C ALA A 228 -24.83 13.64 -5.43
N GLU A 229 -25.78 13.04 -4.71
CA GLU A 229 -26.23 13.47 -3.38
C GLU A 229 -25.22 13.08 -2.30
N ASP A 230 -24.65 11.88 -2.42
CA ASP A 230 -23.68 11.32 -1.49
C ASP A 230 -22.31 11.16 -2.19
N PRO A 231 -21.50 12.23 -2.24
CA PRO A 231 -20.25 12.25 -3.01
C PRO A 231 -19.20 11.23 -2.56
N GLY A 232 -19.32 10.73 -1.32
CA GLY A 232 -18.45 9.75 -0.70
C GLY A 232 -16.99 10.18 -0.53
N ILE A 233 -16.14 9.22 -0.16
CA ILE A 233 -14.70 9.39 -0.03
C ILE A 233 -13.98 8.47 -1.02
N MET A 234 -12.92 9.03 -1.61
CA MET A 234 -11.97 8.30 -2.42
C MET A 234 -10.66 8.13 -1.65
N ASN A 235 -10.27 6.89 -1.40
CA ASN A 235 -9.01 6.52 -0.76
C ASN A 235 -8.05 5.81 -1.73
N GLY A 236 -8.26 5.99 -3.03
CA GLY A 236 -7.43 5.42 -4.07
C GLY A 236 -7.66 6.06 -5.43
N ILE A 237 -6.93 5.56 -6.42
CA ILE A 237 -7.06 5.94 -7.83
C ILE A 237 -7.44 4.72 -8.67
N CYS A 238 -8.15 4.94 -9.77
CA CYS A 238 -8.51 3.90 -10.73
C CYS A 238 -7.44 3.80 -11.83
N ASP A 239 -7.03 2.57 -12.15
CA ASP A 239 -6.02 2.30 -13.18
C ASP A 239 -6.56 2.33 -14.62
N GLY A 240 -7.90 2.42 -14.78
CA GLY A 240 -8.58 2.38 -16.08
C GLY A 240 -8.78 0.98 -16.67
N PHE A 241 -8.45 -0.06 -15.91
CA PHE A 241 -8.69 -1.47 -16.20
C PHE A 241 -9.59 -2.14 -15.17
N GLY A 242 -10.26 -1.34 -14.33
CA GLY A 242 -11.20 -1.80 -13.32
C GLY A 242 -10.55 -2.18 -11.99
N GLN A 243 -9.31 -1.77 -11.72
CA GLN A 243 -8.65 -2.01 -10.43
C GLN A 243 -8.34 -0.70 -9.69
N CYS A 244 -8.72 -0.67 -8.42
CA CYS A 244 -8.38 0.40 -7.50
C CYS A 244 -6.99 0.22 -6.91
N GLN A 245 -6.24 1.32 -6.88
CA GLN A 245 -4.96 1.40 -6.21
C GLN A 245 -5.11 2.30 -4.99
N CYS A 246 -5.10 1.66 -3.82
CA CYS A 246 -5.41 2.33 -2.56
C CYS A 246 -4.21 3.08 -1.99
N ALA A 247 -4.50 4.21 -1.34
CA ALA A 247 -3.57 4.91 -0.50
C ALA A 247 -3.42 4.15 0.83
N PRO A 248 -2.20 3.87 1.31
CA PRO A 248 -2.02 3.27 2.63
C PRO A 248 -2.65 4.16 3.74
N PRO A 249 -3.35 3.58 4.74
CA PRO A 249 -3.53 2.15 5.04
C PRO A 249 -4.80 1.50 4.45
N PHE A 250 -5.42 2.08 3.42
CA PHE A 250 -6.67 1.56 2.87
C PHE A 250 -6.44 0.35 1.95
N ILE A 251 -7.37 -0.61 2.02
CA ILE A 251 -7.38 -1.87 1.29
C ILE A 251 -8.81 -2.20 0.80
N GLY A 252 -8.94 -3.32 0.08
CA GLY A 252 -10.19 -3.78 -0.52
C GLY A 252 -10.37 -3.27 -1.96
N ASP A 253 -11.38 -3.80 -2.63
CA ASP A 253 -11.59 -3.60 -4.08
C ASP A 253 -11.87 -2.14 -4.46
N ASP A 254 -12.43 -1.34 -3.55
CA ASP A 254 -12.73 0.09 -3.70
C ASP A 254 -12.05 0.97 -2.65
N CYS A 255 -11.05 0.45 -1.94
CA CYS A 255 -10.31 1.17 -0.91
C CYS A 255 -11.16 1.66 0.28
N SER A 256 -12.27 0.98 0.57
CA SER A 256 -13.19 1.39 1.63
C SER A 256 -12.84 0.82 3.02
N ILE A 257 -11.83 -0.03 3.12
CA ILE A 257 -11.47 -0.74 4.36
C ILE A 257 -10.11 -0.24 4.84
N LYS A 258 -10.00 0.15 6.11
CA LYS A 258 -8.72 0.46 6.76
C LYS A 258 -8.06 -0.84 7.23
N ASP A 259 -6.83 -1.10 6.82
CA ASP A 259 -6.07 -2.30 7.20
C ASP A 259 -5.71 -2.31 8.69
N CYS A 260 -5.34 -3.48 9.21
CA CYS A 260 -4.98 -3.63 10.61
C CYS A 260 -3.76 -2.78 10.98
N PRO A 261 -3.82 -2.01 12.09
CA PRO A 261 -2.68 -1.24 12.55
C PRO A 261 -1.51 -2.15 12.90
N ASN A 262 -0.30 -1.73 12.52
CA ASN A 262 0.98 -2.41 12.83
C ASN A 262 1.02 -3.92 12.54
N ARG A 263 0.21 -4.42 11.60
CA ARG A 263 0.11 -5.86 11.27
C ARG A 263 -0.10 -6.74 12.52
N CYS A 264 -0.87 -6.24 13.48
CA CYS A 264 -1.15 -6.93 14.75
C CYS A 264 0.11 -7.35 15.52
N SER A 265 1.20 -6.56 15.40
CA SER A 265 2.52 -6.84 15.99
C SER A 265 3.07 -8.24 15.66
N TYR A 266 2.58 -8.87 14.59
CA TYR A 266 2.82 -10.29 14.27
C TYR A 266 2.40 -11.29 15.37
N ASN A 267 1.62 -10.83 16.36
CA ASN A 267 1.14 -11.60 17.52
C ASN A 267 -0.37 -11.90 17.45
N GLY A 268 -0.94 -11.84 16.26
CA GLY A 268 -2.35 -12.10 16.01
C GLY A 268 -2.64 -12.21 14.52
N TRP A 269 -3.90 -12.44 14.18
CA TRP A 269 -4.37 -12.41 12.80
C TRP A 269 -5.27 -11.19 12.57
N CYS A 270 -5.22 -10.63 11.37
CA CYS A 270 -6.04 -9.48 10.99
C CYS A 270 -7.41 -9.94 10.48
N SER A 271 -8.47 -9.57 11.20
CA SER A 271 -9.85 -9.69 10.71
C SER A 271 -10.19 -8.48 9.86
N VAL A 272 -10.21 -8.69 8.54
CA VAL A 272 -10.51 -7.63 7.56
C VAL A 272 -12.01 -7.38 7.57
N GLU A 273 -12.41 -6.24 8.13
CA GLU A 273 -13.79 -5.84 8.33
C GLU A 273 -14.00 -4.40 7.85
N PHE A 274 -15.15 -4.15 7.23
CA PHE A 274 -15.54 -2.79 6.85
C PHE A 274 -16.19 -2.07 8.04
N PRO A 275 -15.84 -0.80 8.32
CA PRO A 275 -14.87 0.05 7.61
C PRO A 275 -13.43 -0.05 8.14
N VAL A 276 -13.22 -0.62 9.34
CA VAL A 276 -11.90 -0.74 9.98
C VAL A 276 -11.64 -2.17 10.39
N SER A 277 -10.50 -2.70 9.95
CA SER A 277 -10.06 -4.06 10.31
C SER A 277 -9.64 -4.15 11.77
N ARG A 278 -9.82 -5.33 12.39
CA ARG A 278 -9.49 -5.58 13.80
C ARG A 278 -8.47 -6.68 13.94
N CYS A 279 -7.51 -6.49 14.84
CA CYS A 279 -6.59 -7.54 15.24
C CYS A 279 -7.23 -8.52 16.22
N ILE A 280 -7.13 -9.82 15.92
CA ILE A 280 -7.51 -10.90 16.82
C ILE A 280 -6.23 -11.55 17.33
N CYS A 281 -5.93 -11.32 18.60
CA CYS A 281 -4.65 -11.68 19.19
C CYS A 281 -4.52 -13.18 19.47
N ASN A 282 -3.29 -13.67 19.33
CA ASN A 282 -2.93 -15.02 19.77
C ASN A 282 -3.08 -15.11 21.30
N PRO A 283 -3.31 -16.31 21.86
CA PRO A 283 -3.42 -16.49 23.30
C PRO A 283 -2.23 -15.89 24.07
N GLY A 284 -2.53 -15.15 25.14
CA GLY A 284 -1.53 -14.43 25.94
C GLY A 284 -1.12 -13.07 25.38
N TYR A 285 -1.61 -12.64 24.21
CA TYR A 285 -1.42 -11.28 23.70
C TYR A 285 -2.72 -10.48 23.74
N TYR A 286 -2.60 -9.18 23.99
CA TYR A 286 -3.73 -8.25 24.03
C TYR A 286 -3.33 -6.83 23.59
N GLY A 287 -4.31 -5.93 23.55
CA GLY A 287 -4.16 -4.57 23.02
C GLY A 287 -4.79 -4.41 21.63
N GLU A 288 -4.83 -3.18 21.13
CA GLU A 288 -5.45 -2.83 19.84
C GLU A 288 -4.77 -3.53 18.65
N TYR A 289 -3.46 -3.75 18.73
CA TYR A 289 -2.66 -4.42 17.71
C TYR A 289 -1.77 -5.52 18.33
N CYS A 290 -2.24 -6.19 19.38
CA CYS A 290 -1.59 -7.34 20.02
C CYS A 290 -0.15 -7.06 20.47
N GLN A 291 0.09 -5.83 20.94
CA GLN A 291 1.41 -5.38 21.34
C GLN A 291 1.80 -5.77 22.76
N PHE A 292 0.82 -6.08 23.61
CA PHE A 292 1.06 -6.42 25.01
C PHE A 292 0.89 -7.91 25.24
N MET A 293 1.61 -8.45 26.23
CA MET A 293 1.53 -9.82 26.68
C MET A 293 0.93 -9.89 28.09
N GLU A 294 -0.04 -10.78 28.29
CA GLU A 294 -0.64 -11.03 29.60
C GLU A 294 0.33 -11.79 30.50
N CYS A 295 0.56 -11.28 31.70
CA CYS A 295 1.30 -12.04 32.71
C CYS A 295 0.43 -13.12 33.34
N LEU A 296 1.02 -14.31 33.53
CA LEU A 296 0.38 -15.42 34.20
C LEU A 296 -0.13 -14.98 35.59
N ASN A 297 -1.42 -15.23 35.86
CA ASN A 297 -2.11 -14.85 37.10
C ASN A 297 -1.89 -13.40 37.58
N ASN A 298 -1.62 -12.46 36.66
CA ASN A 298 -1.29 -11.07 36.99
C ASN A 298 -0.20 -10.95 38.07
N CYS A 299 0.83 -11.81 37.97
CA CYS A 299 1.94 -11.89 38.92
C CYS A 299 1.51 -12.05 40.38
N SER A 300 0.39 -12.75 40.60
CA SER A 300 -0.23 -12.97 41.91
C SER A 300 -0.33 -11.69 42.72
N TRP A 301 -0.75 -10.59 42.08
CA TRP A 301 -0.78 -9.26 42.69
C TRP A 301 -1.34 -9.30 44.13
N PRO A 302 -0.64 -8.71 45.12
CA PRO A 302 0.46 -7.76 44.99
C PRO A 302 1.87 -8.37 45.08
N ASN A 303 2.04 -9.68 44.85
CA ASN A 303 3.30 -10.39 45.04
C ASN A 303 4.36 -10.05 43.98
N GLY A 304 3.95 -9.65 42.78
CA GLY A 304 4.84 -9.18 41.72
C GLY A 304 4.26 -8.04 40.91
N VAL A 305 5.06 -7.52 39.99
CA VAL A 305 4.67 -6.52 39.00
C VAL A 305 4.86 -7.12 37.61
N CYS A 306 3.85 -6.97 36.76
CA CYS A 306 3.87 -7.47 35.39
C CYS A 306 4.62 -6.52 34.47
N ASP A 307 5.60 -7.03 33.72
CA ASP A 307 6.12 -6.38 32.52
C ASP A 307 5.20 -6.75 31.34
N ILE A 308 4.38 -5.79 30.90
CA ILE A 308 3.38 -5.98 29.85
C ILE A 308 3.97 -6.14 28.44
N ASP A 309 5.25 -5.82 28.24
CA ASP A 309 5.91 -5.97 26.94
C ASP A 309 6.49 -7.39 26.78
N THR A 310 6.97 -7.98 27.88
CA THR A 310 7.55 -9.33 27.87
C THR A 310 6.64 -10.42 28.45
N GLY A 311 5.57 -10.05 29.17
CA GLY A 311 4.70 -10.98 29.90
C GLY A 311 5.36 -11.64 31.11
N LEU A 312 6.49 -11.09 31.58
CA LEU A 312 7.26 -11.65 32.69
C LEU A 312 6.92 -10.93 34.00
N CYS A 313 6.93 -11.67 35.09
CA CYS A 313 6.68 -11.14 36.42
C CYS A 313 7.98 -10.81 37.14
N ASP A 314 8.10 -9.56 37.58
CA ASP A 314 9.12 -9.13 38.54
C ASP A 314 8.58 -9.33 39.96
N CYS A 315 9.12 -10.34 40.66
CA CYS A 315 8.58 -10.79 41.92
C CYS A 315 9.13 -9.95 43.09
N ARG A 316 8.27 -9.60 44.05
CA ARG A 316 8.68 -8.81 45.20
C ARG A 316 9.46 -9.66 46.20
N MET A 317 10.32 -8.98 46.97
CA MET A 317 11.02 -9.59 48.09
C MET A 317 10.06 -9.85 49.25
N THR A 318 10.19 -11.02 49.88
CA THR A 318 9.54 -11.35 51.15
C THR A 318 10.42 -10.92 52.33
N TYR A 319 9.79 -10.52 53.43
CA TYR A 319 10.45 -10.10 54.66
C TYR A 319 10.44 -11.20 55.72
N ASN A 320 11.43 -11.20 56.60
CA ASN A 320 11.47 -12.14 57.72
C ASN A 320 10.25 -11.94 58.65
N PRO A 321 9.47 -13.01 58.95
CA PRO A 321 8.28 -12.90 59.78
C PRO A 321 8.55 -12.41 61.21
N TYR A 322 9.79 -12.55 61.71
CA TYR A 322 10.20 -12.09 63.03
C TYR A 322 10.94 -10.74 63.01
N ASN A 323 11.37 -10.27 61.83
CA ASN A 323 12.01 -8.97 61.67
C ASN A 323 11.77 -8.39 60.27
N ARG A 324 10.81 -7.45 60.17
CA ARG A 324 10.39 -6.84 58.90
C ARG A 324 11.42 -5.93 58.23
N THR A 325 12.57 -5.66 58.85
CA THR A 325 13.66 -4.90 58.20
C THR A 325 14.64 -5.79 57.43
N LEU A 326 14.49 -7.11 57.51
CA LEU A 326 15.37 -8.06 56.84
C LEU A 326 14.64 -8.71 55.67
N GLU A 327 15.02 -8.31 54.46
CA GLU A 327 14.68 -8.99 53.21
C GLU A 327 15.28 -10.40 53.23
N ARG A 328 14.54 -11.36 52.65
CA ARG A 328 14.91 -12.77 52.82
C ARG A 328 15.00 -13.53 51.50
N LEU A 329 13.89 -13.68 50.80
CA LEU A 329 13.79 -14.43 49.56
C LEU A 329 12.72 -13.78 48.69
N GLU A 330 12.91 -13.79 47.38
CA GLU A 330 11.90 -13.36 46.41
C GLU A 330 10.72 -14.35 46.38
N TYR A 331 9.52 -13.87 46.02
CA TYR A 331 8.46 -14.80 45.61
C TYR A 331 8.97 -15.64 44.41
N GLY A 332 8.63 -16.92 44.40
CA GLY A 332 9.02 -17.87 43.36
C GLY A 332 7.86 -18.24 42.44
N GLY A 333 8.22 -18.74 41.26
CA GLY A 333 7.30 -19.10 40.18
C GLY A 333 7.30 -18.05 39.08
N GLU A 334 6.79 -18.41 37.90
CA GLU A 334 6.64 -17.49 36.76
C GLU A 334 5.62 -16.37 37.03
N ASP A 335 4.74 -16.56 38.02
CA ASP A 335 3.66 -15.65 38.42
C ASP A 335 3.74 -15.21 39.90
N CYS A 336 4.87 -15.40 40.57
CA CYS A 336 5.06 -15.06 41.99
C CYS A 336 4.05 -15.74 42.96
N SER A 337 3.58 -16.94 42.61
CA SER A 337 2.54 -17.65 43.37
C SER A 337 2.99 -18.23 44.71
N TYR A 338 4.27 -18.50 44.93
CA TYR A 338 4.72 -19.19 46.15
C TYR A 338 5.97 -18.56 46.77
N ILE A 339 6.25 -18.92 48.03
CA ILE A 339 7.46 -18.51 48.74
C ILE A 339 8.42 -19.71 48.74
N PRO A 340 9.66 -19.59 48.23
CA PRO A 340 10.61 -20.69 48.22
C PRO A 340 10.90 -21.17 49.66
N ALA A 341 10.85 -22.49 49.86
CA ALA A 341 10.98 -23.10 51.18
C ALA A 341 12.37 -22.91 51.79
N TYR A 342 12.41 -22.80 53.11
CA TYR A 342 13.61 -22.53 53.88
C TYR A 342 14.61 -23.70 53.85
N ALA A 343 15.57 -23.68 52.94
CA ALA A 343 16.66 -24.67 52.92
C ALA A 343 17.83 -24.18 53.79
N ALA A 344 17.73 -24.35 55.10
CA ALA A 344 18.90 -24.30 55.96
C ALA A 344 19.67 -25.62 55.81
N ALA A 345 20.61 -25.68 54.87
CA ALA A 345 21.57 -26.77 54.87
C ALA A 345 22.36 -26.68 56.19
N PRO A 346 22.36 -27.71 57.06
CA PRO A 346 23.25 -27.71 58.19
C PRO A 346 24.67 -27.63 57.63
N ALA A 347 25.42 -26.61 58.03
CA ALA A 347 26.84 -26.54 57.72
C ALA A 347 27.48 -27.81 58.27
N LEU A 348 27.79 -28.77 57.39
CA LEU A 348 28.55 -29.97 57.72
C LEU A 348 29.92 -29.49 58.18
N ARG A 349 30.06 -29.33 59.50
CA ARG A 349 31.32 -29.07 60.17
C ARG A 349 32.20 -30.27 59.81
N HIS A 350 33.11 -30.07 58.87
CA HIS A 350 34.11 -31.07 58.49
C HIS A 350 34.94 -31.35 59.75
N ASP A 351 34.55 -32.38 60.49
CA ASP A 351 35.36 -32.86 61.60
C ASP A 351 36.54 -33.61 60.98
N ARG A 352 37.63 -32.88 60.75
CA ARG A 352 38.86 -33.40 60.12
C ARG A 352 39.36 -34.65 60.84
N LEU A 353 39.03 -34.83 62.13
CA LEU A 353 39.34 -36.02 62.90
C LEU A 353 38.66 -37.28 62.34
N LEU A 354 37.38 -37.21 61.93
CA LEU A 354 36.67 -38.38 61.43
C LEU A 354 37.26 -38.88 60.10
N ALA A 355 37.65 -37.95 59.21
CA ALA A 355 38.29 -38.28 57.94
C ALA A 355 39.70 -38.88 58.14
N ILE A 356 40.47 -38.37 59.12
CA ILE A 356 41.78 -38.92 59.45
C ILE A 356 41.66 -40.32 60.07
N VAL A 357 40.70 -40.53 60.98
CA VAL A 357 40.46 -41.84 61.62
C VAL A 357 39.99 -42.87 60.58
N LEU A 358 39.09 -42.49 59.67
CA LEU A 358 38.67 -43.36 58.56
C LEU A 358 39.83 -43.68 57.62
N GLY A 359 40.69 -42.70 57.29
CA GLY A 359 41.90 -42.93 56.47
C GLY A 359 42.90 -43.88 57.12
N LEU A 360 43.14 -43.73 58.43
CA LEU A 360 44.03 -44.62 59.19
C LEU A 360 43.46 -46.04 59.32
N LEU A 361 42.15 -46.19 59.47
CA LEU A 361 41.50 -47.52 59.48
C LEU A 361 41.64 -48.24 58.14
N VAL A 362 41.50 -47.51 57.02
CA VAL A 362 41.69 -48.10 55.68
C VAL A 362 43.14 -48.53 55.46
N LEU A 363 44.11 -47.76 55.94
CA LEU A 363 45.54 -48.13 55.88
C LEU A 363 45.87 -49.34 56.77
N ALA A 364 45.30 -49.42 57.97
CA ALA A 364 45.49 -50.56 58.86
C ALA A 364 44.89 -51.85 58.25
N VAL A 365 43.70 -51.78 57.67
CA VAL A 365 43.04 -52.92 57.04
C VAL A 365 43.81 -53.39 55.79
N SER A 366 44.29 -52.48 54.96
CA SER A 366 45.12 -52.85 53.78
C SER A 366 46.46 -53.48 54.17
N SER A 367 47.06 -53.08 55.30
CA SER A 367 48.27 -53.74 55.81
C SER A 367 48.03 -55.15 56.36
N LEU A 368 46.83 -55.45 56.85
CA LEU A 368 46.43 -56.80 57.28
C LEU A 368 46.25 -57.75 56.09
N PHE A 369 45.71 -57.26 54.96
CA PHE A 369 45.57 -58.05 53.74
C PHE A 369 46.90 -58.27 53.00
N ALA A 370 47.88 -57.37 53.14
CA ALA A 370 49.19 -57.52 52.49
C ALA A 370 50.14 -58.51 53.22
N TYR A 371 49.88 -58.87 54.48
CA TYR A 371 50.73 -59.82 55.23
C TYR A 371 50.42 -61.29 54.91
N ASP A 372 49.19 -61.61 54.50
CA ASP A 372 48.75 -63.00 54.26
C ASP A 372 49.28 -63.60 52.94
N GLU A 373 49.70 -62.77 51.98
CA GLU A 373 50.26 -63.24 50.69
C GLU A 373 51.76 -63.58 50.72
N ARG A 374 52.48 -63.38 51.84
CA ARG A 374 53.92 -63.69 51.95
C ARG A 374 54.26 -65.01 52.64
N THR A 375 53.27 -65.80 53.07
CA THR A 375 53.49 -67.09 53.76
C THR A 375 52.78 -68.29 53.11
N ARG A 376 52.51 -68.27 51.81
CA ARG A 376 52.15 -69.47 51.04
C ARG A 376 52.96 -69.61 49.75
#